data_AF-A0A521VM90-F1
#
_entry.id   AF-A0A521VM90-F1
#
_cell.length_a   1.000
_cell.length_b   1.000
_cell.length_c   1.000
_cell.angle_alpha   90.00
_cell.angle_beta   90.00
_cell.angle_gamma   90.00
#
_symmetry.space_group_name_H-M   'P 1'
#
loop_
_entity.id
_entity.type
_entity.pdbx_description
1 polymer ?
#
loop_
_entity_poly.entity_id
_entity_poly.type
_entity_poly.pdbx_seq_one_letter_code
_entity_poly.pdbx_strand_id
1 'polypeptide(L)'
;MNARQASTIGPPPSGSRRRLPRLARTPPFALNQSKPDRQQRSGFCVSGSASVAGPSSKKIVYGRQDREKALVSQLSTDSRALTALKHLVSRPSMRLISKAEFARERGVHPSRVSQWLRDGRVTEAGEHGRIDADAAHARLDAHLDQAKGSRRNGNVTSSAPVAVASGPGSASASVVVASALASASASMPGAVAGGDGAASGELSLGRAPDDAAGPAGRDAALANDDRDDPAGDGARGDTPPTKPGTRDESGYWEHKARRERAEAQLAEMKALAAAGALTSAPAVAKIAREMARQARNDLLGMVDRLAPVLDPASPARAHKLLTDEVQKVIRELCRRLDERAAGAAEAREPDATVV
;
A
#
# COMPACT_ATOMS: atom_id res chain seq x y z
N MET A 1 63.47 16.20 35.13
CA MET A 1 63.97 14.99 34.46
C MET A 1 62.77 14.20 34.00
N ASN A 2 62.44 14.21 32.70
CA ASN A 2 61.53 13.24 32.10
C ASN A 2 61.85 13.06 30.62
N ALA A 3 61.90 11.80 30.24
CA ALA A 3 62.55 11.28 29.05
C ALA A 3 61.78 11.56 27.76
N ARG A 4 62.54 11.91 26.71
CA ARG A 4 62.08 12.01 25.33
C ARG A 4 61.95 10.59 24.76
N GLN A 5 60.75 10.17 24.39
CA GLN A 5 60.54 9.02 23.51
C GLN A 5 60.47 9.54 22.07
N ALA A 6 61.44 9.12 21.25
CA ALA A 6 61.48 9.38 19.82
C ALA A 6 60.74 8.26 19.10
N SER A 7 59.63 8.59 18.42
CA SER A 7 58.93 7.66 17.53
C SER A 7 59.59 7.66 16.15
N THR A 8 60.12 6.51 15.79
CA THR A 8 60.70 6.18 14.49
C THR A 8 59.61 6.12 13.42
N ILE A 9 59.64 7.04 12.46
CA ILE A 9 58.76 7.05 11.28
C ILE A 9 59.36 6.10 10.24
N GLY A 10 58.69 4.98 9.97
CA GLY A 10 59.05 4.04 8.91
C GLY A 10 58.63 4.53 7.51
N PRO A 11 59.33 4.11 6.44
CA PRO A 11 59.05 4.55 5.08
C PRO A 11 57.76 3.93 4.50
N PRO A 12 57.07 4.62 3.58
CA PRO A 12 55.81 4.13 2.99
C PRO A 12 56.05 2.97 2.00
N PRO A 13 55.09 2.04 1.88
CA PRO A 13 55.21 0.90 0.96
C PRO A 13 55.11 1.36 -0.50
N SER A 14 56.05 0.84 -1.30
CA SER A 14 56.15 1.02 -2.75
C SER A 14 54.91 0.51 -3.50
N GLY A 15 54.28 1.41 -4.25
CA GLY A 15 53.07 1.17 -5.04
C GLY A 15 53.26 0.16 -6.17
N SER A 16 52.46 -0.90 -6.14
CA SER A 16 52.27 -1.83 -7.25
C SER A 16 51.34 -1.19 -8.29
N ARG A 17 51.92 -0.76 -9.42
CA ARG A 17 51.21 -0.25 -10.60
C ARG A 17 50.32 -1.35 -11.20
N ARG A 18 49.04 -1.39 -10.83
CA ARG A 18 48.03 -2.17 -11.56
C ARG A 18 47.81 -1.52 -12.92
N ARG A 19 48.25 -2.22 -13.99
CA ARG A 19 47.86 -1.91 -15.37
C ARG A 19 46.34 -2.08 -15.49
N LEU A 20 45.64 -0.97 -15.72
CA LEU A 20 44.23 -1.01 -16.10
C LEU A 20 44.09 -1.58 -17.52
N PRO A 21 43.10 -2.44 -17.79
CA PRO A 21 42.81 -2.92 -19.13
C PRO A 21 42.28 -1.78 -20.01
N ARG A 22 42.80 -1.70 -21.24
CA ARG A 22 42.31 -0.79 -22.29
C ARG A 22 40.84 -1.09 -22.57
N LEU A 23 39.94 -0.19 -22.17
CA LEU A 23 38.56 -0.20 -22.60
C LEU A 23 38.51 0.02 -24.12
N ALA A 24 37.92 -0.94 -24.82
CA ALA A 24 37.65 -0.87 -26.25
C ALA A 24 36.68 0.28 -26.54
N ARG A 25 37.02 1.06 -27.58
CA ARG A 25 36.17 2.11 -28.16
C ARG A 25 34.81 1.53 -28.56
N THR A 26 33.76 1.96 -27.89
CA THR A 26 32.38 1.84 -28.36
C THR A 26 32.18 2.73 -29.59
N PRO A 27 31.60 2.23 -30.70
CA PRO A 27 31.28 3.05 -31.87
C PRO A 27 30.08 3.99 -31.57
N PRO A 28 30.00 5.15 -32.25
CA PRO A 28 28.93 6.11 -32.04
C PRO A 28 27.58 5.56 -32.50
N PHE A 29 26.59 5.68 -31.61
CA PHE A 29 25.17 5.46 -31.90
C PHE A 29 24.72 6.32 -33.08
N ALA A 30 24.31 5.67 -34.18
CA ALA A 30 23.66 6.33 -35.28
C ALA A 30 22.25 6.79 -34.85
N LEU A 31 22.06 8.10 -34.77
CA LEU A 31 20.76 8.75 -34.61
C LEU A 31 19.88 8.40 -35.82
N ASN A 32 18.93 7.50 -35.60
CA ASN A 32 17.87 7.19 -36.55
C ASN A 32 16.86 8.35 -36.52
N GLN A 33 17.01 9.30 -37.44
CA GLN A 33 16.08 10.40 -37.65
C GLN A 33 14.80 9.86 -38.31
N SER A 34 13.82 9.45 -37.50
CA SER A 34 12.46 9.20 -37.97
C SER A 34 11.79 10.54 -38.29
N LYS A 35 11.53 10.75 -39.58
CA LYS A 35 10.71 11.84 -40.13
C LYS A 35 9.31 11.81 -39.48
N PRO A 36 8.77 12.94 -38.99
CA PRO A 36 7.36 13.01 -38.67
C PRO A 36 6.56 13.11 -39.97
N ASP A 37 5.72 12.09 -40.19
CA ASP A 37 4.81 12.01 -41.31
C ASP A 37 3.78 13.14 -41.24
N ARG A 38 3.89 14.05 -42.20
CA ARG A 38 3.02 15.20 -42.41
C ARG A 38 1.82 14.72 -43.21
N GLN A 39 0.88 14.01 -42.57
CA GLN A 39 -0.40 13.69 -43.19
C GLN A 39 -1.55 14.53 -42.63
N GLN A 40 -1.97 15.45 -43.50
CA GLN A 40 -3.35 15.75 -43.82
C GLN A 40 -4.23 16.35 -42.71
N ARG A 41 -4.14 17.68 -42.64
CA ARG A 41 -5.27 18.56 -42.35
C ARG A 41 -6.34 18.37 -43.43
N SER A 42 -7.33 17.52 -43.21
CA SER A 42 -8.61 17.59 -43.91
C SER A 42 -9.51 18.57 -43.16
N GLY A 43 -9.92 19.63 -43.85
CA GLY A 43 -10.84 20.63 -43.33
C GLY A 43 -12.18 20.00 -42.96
N PHE A 44 -12.64 20.30 -41.75
CA PHE A 44 -14.02 20.07 -41.36
C PHE A 44 -14.73 21.42 -41.33
N CYS A 45 -15.21 21.82 -42.50
CA CYS A 45 -16.24 22.84 -42.65
C CYS A 45 -17.59 22.15 -42.40
N VAL A 46 -18.26 22.46 -41.30
CA VAL A 46 -19.72 22.27 -41.20
C VAL A 46 -20.33 23.58 -40.71
N SER A 47 -20.68 24.39 -41.71
CA SER A 47 -21.71 25.41 -41.63
C SER A 47 -23.05 24.75 -41.30
N GLY A 48 -23.70 25.20 -40.23
CA GLY A 48 -25.01 24.70 -39.83
C GLY A 48 -25.60 25.54 -38.70
N SER A 49 -25.78 26.84 -38.91
CA SER A 49 -26.53 27.71 -38.00
C SER A 49 -28.03 27.44 -38.14
N ALA A 50 -28.54 26.45 -37.40
CA ALA A 50 -29.96 26.31 -37.17
C ALA A 50 -30.39 27.37 -36.15
N SER A 51 -31.02 28.44 -36.64
CA SER A 51 -31.69 29.47 -35.86
C SER A 51 -32.86 28.87 -35.09
N VAL A 52 -32.63 28.50 -33.83
CA VAL A 52 -33.70 28.15 -32.88
C VAL A 52 -34.33 29.45 -32.38
N ALA A 53 -35.58 29.67 -32.76
CA ALA A 53 -36.41 30.76 -32.26
C ALA A 53 -36.53 30.67 -30.73
N GLY A 54 -35.90 31.61 -30.02
CA GLY A 54 -35.93 31.68 -28.57
C GLY A 54 -37.32 32.10 -28.05
N PRO A 55 -37.75 31.56 -26.89
CA PRO A 55 -38.97 32.02 -26.24
C PRO A 55 -38.81 33.48 -25.80
N SER A 56 -39.81 34.29 -26.17
CA SER A 56 -39.97 35.69 -25.80
C SER A 56 -39.66 35.91 -24.32
N SER A 57 -38.50 36.51 -24.07
CA SER A 57 -37.97 36.75 -22.72
C SER A 57 -38.72 37.91 -22.08
N LYS A 58 -39.85 37.63 -21.43
CA LYS A 58 -40.37 38.51 -20.38
C LYS A 58 -39.26 38.65 -19.34
N LYS A 59 -38.65 39.84 -19.25
CA LYS A 59 -37.74 40.22 -18.16
C LYS A 59 -38.51 40.20 -16.85
N ILE A 60 -38.63 39.03 -16.24
CA ILE A 60 -39.00 38.93 -14.84
C ILE A 60 -37.72 39.25 -14.06
N VAL A 61 -37.65 40.47 -13.54
CA VAL A 61 -36.61 40.90 -12.60
C VAL A 61 -36.87 40.16 -11.29
N TYR A 62 -36.44 38.90 -11.22
CA TYR A 62 -36.33 38.21 -9.94
C TYR A 62 -35.20 38.87 -9.16
N GLY A 63 -35.51 39.32 -7.94
CA GLY A 63 -34.54 39.95 -7.05
C GLY A 63 -33.36 39.01 -6.80
N ARG A 64 -32.19 39.57 -6.53
CA ARG A 64 -30.93 38.84 -6.32
C ARG A 64 -31.07 37.64 -5.36
N GLN A 65 -31.95 37.75 -4.36
CA GLN A 65 -32.22 36.69 -3.38
C GLN A 65 -32.93 35.46 -3.98
N ASP A 66 -33.77 35.62 -5.00
CA ASP A 66 -34.48 34.50 -5.63
C ASP A 66 -33.57 33.69 -6.55
N ARG A 67 -32.56 34.33 -7.15
CA ARG A 67 -31.52 33.64 -7.93
C ARG A 67 -30.62 32.79 -7.04
N GLU A 68 -30.27 33.26 -5.84
CA GLU A 68 -29.46 32.48 -4.89
C GLU A 68 -30.24 31.26 -4.37
N LYS A 69 -31.54 31.39 -4.09
CA LYS A 69 -32.40 30.26 -3.71
C LYS A 69 -32.53 29.22 -4.83
N ALA A 70 -32.64 29.65 -6.09
CA ALA A 70 -32.70 28.74 -7.23
C ALA A 70 -31.40 27.94 -7.44
N LEU A 71 -30.23 28.57 -7.25
CA LEU A 71 -28.93 27.90 -7.37
C LEU A 71 -28.65 26.91 -6.24
N VAL A 72 -29.03 27.24 -5.00
CA VAL A 72 -28.90 26.31 -3.85
C VAL A 72 -29.82 25.09 -4.01
N SER A 73 -31.02 25.29 -4.56
CA SER A 73 -31.96 24.22 -4.92
C SER A 73 -31.36 23.26 -5.97
N GLN A 74 -30.74 23.79 -7.03
CA GLN A 74 -30.11 22.97 -8.06
C GLN A 74 -28.91 22.17 -7.51
N LEU A 75 -28.03 22.79 -6.73
CA LEU A 75 -26.87 22.12 -6.10
C LEU A 75 -27.26 21.02 -5.09
N SER A 76 -28.40 21.19 -4.40
CA SER A 76 -28.97 20.17 -3.50
C SER A 76 -29.51 18.95 -4.26
N THR A 77 -30.03 19.18 -5.46
CA THR A 77 -30.57 18.12 -6.32
C THR A 77 -29.43 17.30 -6.95
N ASP A 78 -28.35 17.98 -7.36
CA ASP A 78 -27.15 17.34 -7.91
C ASP A 78 -26.40 16.51 -6.87
N SER A 79 -26.34 16.96 -5.61
CA SER A 79 -25.72 16.19 -4.53
C SER A 79 -26.52 14.94 -4.15
N ARG A 80 -27.85 14.98 -4.24
CA ARG A 80 -28.69 13.77 -4.12
C ARG A 80 -28.52 12.83 -5.31
N ALA A 81 -28.45 13.36 -6.54
CA ALA A 81 -28.22 12.56 -7.75
C ALA A 81 -26.83 11.89 -7.74
N LEU A 82 -25.79 12.58 -7.28
CA LEU A 82 -24.44 12.03 -7.12
C LEU A 82 -24.38 10.98 -6.00
N THR A 83 -25.13 11.17 -4.92
CA THR A 83 -25.23 10.16 -3.86
C THR A 83 -25.95 8.90 -4.38
N ALA A 84 -27.04 9.05 -5.14
CA ALA A 84 -27.72 7.94 -5.79
C ALA A 84 -26.81 7.22 -6.80
N LEU A 85 -26.07 7.95 -7.65
CA LEU A 85 -25.12 7.37 -8.60
C LEU A 85 -23.96 6.65 -7.91
N LYS A 86 -23.45 7.18 -6.80
CA LYS A 86 -22.41 6.52 -6.00
C LYS A 86 -22.92 5.20 -5.40
N HIS A 87 -24.17 5.16 -4.97
CA HIS A 87 -24.80 3.91 -4.52
C HIS A 87 -25.14 2.93 -5.66
N LEU A 88 -25.33 3.42 -6.89
CA LEU A 88 -25.58 2.59 -8.08
C LEU A 88 -24.30 1.97 -8.65
N VAL A 89 -23.21 2.74 -8.74
CA VAL A 89 -21.90 2.26 -9.21
C VAL A 89 -21.19 1.43 -8.14
N SER A 90 -21.47 1.69 -6.86
CA SER A 90 -21.02 0.89 -5.74
C SER A 90 -22.10 -0.08 -5.25
N ARG A 91 -22.98 -0.59 -6.13
CA ARG A 91 -23.72 -1.81 -5.80
C ARG A 91 -22.70 -2.94 -5.84
N PRO A 92 -22.29 -3.51 -4.69
CA PRO A 92 -21.46 -4.70 -4.71
C PRO A 92 -22.23 -5.71 -5.56
N SER A 93 -21.57 -6.23 -6.60
CA SER A 93 -22.13 -7.31 -7.39
C SER A 93 -22.44 -8.41 -6.40
N MET A 94 -23.72 -8.64 -6.08
CA MET A 94 -24.12 -9.59 -5.03
C MET A 94 -23.57 -10.96 -5.41
N ARG A 95 -22.45 -11.34 -4.81
CA ARG A 95 -21.80 -12.62 -5.05
C ARG A 95 -22.58 -13.67 -4.28
N LEU A 96 -23.67 -14.11 -4.91
CA LEU A 96 -24.54 -15.17 -4.42
C LEU A 96 -23.85 -16.52 -4.61
N ILE A 97 -23.10 -16.94 -3.60
CA ILE A 97 -22.37 -18.21 -3.61
C ILE A 97 -23.08 -19.29 -2.80
N SER A 98 -22.71 -20.55 -3.05
CA SER A 98 -23.24 -21.69 -2.30
C SER A 98 -22.64 -21.77 -0.89
N LYS A 99 -23.31 -22.47 0.04
CA LYS A 99 -22.82 -22.65 1.43
C LYS A 99 -21.44 -23.30 1.49
N ALA A 100 -21.17 -24.27 0.61
CA ALA A 100 -19.89 -24.98 0.54
C ALA A 100 -18.76 -24.10 0.01
N GLU A 101 -19.08 -23.23 -0.95
CA GLU A 101 -18.13 -22.28 -1.53
C GLU A 101 -17.76 -21.19 -0.52
N PHE A 102 -18.75 -20.62 0.17
CA PHE A 102 -18.52 -19.67 1.28
C PHE A 102 -17.66 -20.28 2.40
N ALA A 103 -17.86 -21.56 2.68
CA ALA A 103 -17.07 -22.31 3.66
C ALA A 103 -15.59 -22.42 3.23
N ARG A 104 -15.34 -22.75 1.96
CA ARG A 104 -13.98 -22.82 1.38
C ARG A 104 -13.30 -21.45 1.38
N GLU A 105 -14.02 -20.40 1.01
CA GLU A 105 -13.49 -19.04 0.97
C GLU A 105 -13.02 -18.54 2.34
N ARG A 106 -13.77 -18.84 3.42
CA ARG A 106 -13.38 -18.50 4.80
C ARG A 106 -12.45 -19.52 5.47
N GLY A 107 -12.16 -20.65 4.82
CA GLY A 107 -11.37 -21.73 5.41
C GLY A 107 -12.05 -22.38 6.64
N VAL A 108 -13.38 -22.46 6.64
CA VAL A 108 -14.18 -23.08 7.72
C VAL A 108 -14.95 -24.29 7.21
N HIS A 109 -15.27 -25.23 8.10
CA HIS A 109 -16.06 -26.40 7.72
C HIS A 109 -17.51 -26.00 7.35
N PRO A 110 -18.15 -26.59 6.32
CA PRO A 110 -19.51 -26.24 5.90
C PRO A 110 -20.57 -26.31 7.02
N SER A 111 -20.43 -27.26 7.96
CA SER A 111 -21.31 -27.35 9.14
C SER A 111 -21.31 -26.08 9.99
N ARG A 112 -20.18 -25.35 10.06
CA ARG A 112 -20.07 -24.08 10.79
C ARG A 112 -20.88 -22.97 10.13
N VAL A 113 -20.92 -22.96 8.80
CA VAL A 113 -21.75 -22.02 8.01
C VAL A 113 -23.23 -22.31 8.25
N SER A 114 -23.64 -23.57 8.27
CA SER A 114 -25.01 -23.97 8.65
C SER A 114 -25.39 -23.56 10.08
N GLN A 115 -24.44 -23.61 11.01
CA GLN A 115 -24.65 -23.10 12.37
C GLN A 115 -24.84 -21.58 12.37
N TRP A 116 -24.03 -20.81 11.65
CA TRP A 116 -24.20 -19.35 11.56
C TRP A 116 -25.51 -18.93 10.90
N LEU A 117 -26.01 -19.71 9.95
CA LEU A 117 -27.33 -19.54 9.36
C LEU A 117 -28.45 -19.79 10.39
N ARG A 118 -28.35 -20.88 11.17
CA ARG A 118 -29.30 -21.19 12.23
C ARG A 118 -29.29 -20.14 13.35
N ASP A 119 -28.12 -19.65 13.70
CA ASP A 119 -27.93 -18.59 14.69
C ASP A 119 -28.34 -17.19 14.17
N GLY A 120 -28.74 -17.08 12.90
CA GLY A 120 -29.14 -15.82 12.26
C GLY A 120 -27.99 -14.83 12.04
N ARG A 121 -26.73 -15.27 12.17
CA ARG A 121 -25.54 -14.42 11.96
C ARG A 121 -25.26 -14.16 10.49
N VAL A 122 -25.63 -15.12 9.64
CA VAL A 122 -25.57 -15.01 8.17
C VAL A 122 -27.00 -15.12 7.64
N THR A 123 -27.36 -14.27 6.67
CA THR A 123 -28.66 -14.37 5.99
C THR A 123 -28.51 -14.96 4.60
N GLU A 124 -29.45 -15.83 4.24
CA GLU A 124 -29.61 -16.29 2.86
C GLU A 124 -30.22 -15.14 2.04
N ALA A 125 -29.58 -14.82 0.93
CA ALA A 125 -30.03 -13.79 0.00
C ALA A 125 -30.54 -14.49 -1.26
N GLY A 126 -31.84 -14.78 -1.30
CA GLY A 126 -32.52 -15.30 -2.49
C GLY A 126 -33.21 -16.66 -2.33
N GLU A 127 -33.93 -17.04 -3.38
CA GLU A 127 -34.90 -18.14 -3.42
C GLU A 127 -34.27 -19.56 -3.45
N HIS A 128 -32.94 -19.65 -3.40
CA HIS A 128 -32.20 -20.92 -3.55
C HIS A 128 -31.20 -21.19 -2.42
N GLY A 129 -31.38 -20.56 -1.26
CA GLY A 129 -30.49 -20.76 -0.10
C GLY A 129 -29.03 -20.37 -0.37
N ARG A 130 -28.81 -19.42 -1.29
CA ARG A 130 -27.49 -18.84 -1.58
C ARG A 130 -27.18 -17.73 -0.56
N ILE A 131 -25.90 -17.59 -0.27
CA ILE A 131 -25.40 -16.59 0.68
C ILE A 131 -24.82 -15.44 -0.12
N ASP A 132 -25.18 -14.22 0.24
CA ASP A 132 -24.47 -13.03 -0.21
C ASP A 132 -23.14 -12.95 0.56
N ALA A 133 -22.04 -13.30 -0.13
CA ALA A 133 -20.72 -13.47 0.49
C ALA A 133 -20.26 -12.20 1.23
N ASP A 134 -20.42 -11.04 0.59
CA ASP A 134 -19.93 -9.76 1.10
C ASP A 134 -20.69 -9.33 2.36
N ALA A 135 -22.03 -9.41 2.31
CA ALA A 135 -22.87 -9.09 3.46
C ALA A 135 -22.66 -10.06 4.63
N ALA A 136 -22.45 -11.35 4.33
CA ALA A 136 -22.19 -12.37 5.33
C ALA A 136 -20.83 -12.16 6.03
N HIS A 137 -19.77 -11.81 5.28
CA HIS A 137 -18.47 -11.48 5.87
C HIS A 137 -18.54 -10.26 6.78
N ALA A 138 -19.17 -9.17 6.33
CA ALA A 138 -19.30 -7.95 7.12
C ALA A 138 -20.02 -8.19 8.45
N ARG A 139 -21.11 -8.99 8.45
CA ARG A 139 -21.85 -9.32 9.68
C ARG A 139 -21.06 -10.21 10.63
N LEU A 140 -20.37 -11.23 10.09
CA LEU A 140 -19.54 -12.10 10.92
C LEU A 140 -18.39 -11.34 11.56
N ASP A 141 -17.71 -10.45 10.82
CA ASP A 141 -16.61 -9.65 11.36
C ASP A 141 -17.09 -8.68 12.44
N ALA A 142 -18.25 -8.03 12.24
CA ALA A 142 -18.88 -7.18 13.26
C ALA A 142 -19.22 -7.98 14.55
N HIS A 143 -19.73 -9.20 14.42
CA HIS A 143 -20.04 -10.05 15.57
C HIS A 143 -18.78 -10.57 16.27
N LEU A 144 -17.71 -10.87 15.53
CA LEU A 144 -16.43 -11.30 16.11
C LEU A 144 -15.73 -10.15 16.85
N ASP A 145 -15.87 -8.91 16.37
CA ASP A 145 -15.28 -7.75 17.00
C ASP A 145 -15.95 -7.42 18.35
N GLN A 146 -17.28 -7.54 18.43
CA GLN A 146 -18.01 -7.42 19.70
C GLN A 146 -17.56 -8.48 20.73
N ALA A 147 -17.29 -9.70 20.30
CA ALA A 147 -16.80 -10.77 21.17
C ALA A 147 -15.37 -10.50 21.69
N LYS A 148 -14.53 -9.79 20.91
CA LYS A 148 -13.18 -9.38 21.33
C LYS A 148 -13.19 -8.18 22.28
N GLY A 149 -14.13 -7.24 22.12
CA GLY A 149 -14.26 -6.06 22.98
C GLY A 149 -14.79 -6.37 24.39
N SER A 150 -15.70 -7.34 24.52
CA SER A 150 -16.38 -7.62 25.79
C SER A 150 -15.43 -8.09 26.92
N ARG A 151 -14.32 -8.77 26.59
CA ARG A 151 -13.38 -9.25 27.62
C ARG A 151 -12.48 -8.17 28.24
N ARG A 152 -12.42 -6.94 27.71
CA ARG A 152 -11.61 -5.86 28.30
C ARG A 152 -12.34 -4.97 29.30
N ASN A 153 -13.67 -5.06 29.37
CA ASN A 153 -14.46 -4.26 30.33
C ASN A 153 -14.78 -5.01 31.64
N GLY A 154 -14.33 -6.25 31.78
CA GLY A 154 -14.41 -7.00 33.03
C GLY A 154 -13.19 -6.76 33.90
N ASN A 155 -13.35 -5.94 34.93
CA ASN A 155 -12.52 -5.91 36.14
C ASN A 155 -11.17 -5.15 36.07
N VAL A 156 -11.21 -3.87 35.68
CA VAL A 156 -10.31 -2.89 36.32
C VAL A 156 -11.07 -2.41 37.55
N THR A 157 -10.78 -3.01 38.71
CA THR A 157 -11.23 -2.48 39.99
C THR A 157 -10.79 -1.03 40.08
N SER A 158 -11.76 -0.16 40.30
CA SER A 158 -11.61 1.26 40.52
C SER A 158 -10.74 1.50 41.76
N SER A 159 -9.42 1.52 41.59
CA SER A 159 -8.54 2.13 42.59
C SER A 159 -8.68 3.64 42.43
N ALA A 160 -9.23 4.28 43.46
CA ALA A 160 -9.57 5.68 43.50
C ALA A 160 -8.38 6.58 43.11
N PRO A 161 -8.57 7.62 42.27
CA PRO A 161 -7.52 8.58 42.01
C PRO A 161 -7.30 9.43 43.28
N VAL A 162 -6.13 9.28 43.89
CA VAL A 162 -5.64 10.20 44.91
C VAL A 162 -5.44 11.56 44.25
N ALA A 163 -6.20 12.55 44.69
CA ALA A 163 -6.08 13.94 44.28
C ALA A 163 -4.69 14.47 44.68
N VAL A 164 -3.82 14.71 43.70
CA VAL A 164 -2.60 15.50 43.89
C VAL A 164 -2.89 16.91 43.42
N ALA A 165 -2.67 17.82 44.35
CA ALA A 165 -3.01 19.23 44.30
C ALA A 165 -2.30 20.01 43.18
N SER A 166 -3.02 21.04 42.76
CA SER A 166 -2.62 22.14 41.89
C SER A 166 -1.27 22.77 42.26
N GLY A 167 -0.46 23.04 41.24
CA GLY A 167 0.62 24.03 41.27
C GLY A 167 0.56 24.89 40.00
N PRO A 168 0.51 26.23 40.10
CA PRO A 168 0.45 27.12 38.93
C PRO A 168 1.86 27.57 38.52
N GLY A 169 2.09 27.68 37.22
CA GLY A 169 3.11 28.62 36.71
C GLY A 169 3.93 28.14 35.52
N SER A 170 4.33 29.15 34.74
CA SER A 170 5.33 29.13 33.66
C SER A 170 4.77 28.72 32.28
N ALA A 171 4.20 29.66 31.51
CA ALA A 171 4.83 30.76 30.76
C ALA A 171 5.35 30.32 29.38
N SER A 172 4.81 31.00 28.39
CA SER A 172 5.00 30.89 26.95
C SER A 172 6.46 31.02 26.52
N ALA A 173 6.88 30.16 25.57
CA ALA A 173 8.09 30.36 24.78
C ALA A 173 7.74 30.30 23.30
N SER A 174 7.69 31.49 22.70
CA SER A 174 7.60 31.76 21.27
C SER A 174 8.92 31.38 20.59
N VAL A 175 8.91 30.39 19.69
CA VAL A 175 10.05 30.13 18.81
C VAL A 175 9.89 30.97 17.56
N VAL A 176 10.70 32.02 17.49
CA VAL A 176 10.95 32.84 16.31
C VAL A 176 11.89 32.06 15.39
N VAL A 177 11.41 31.58 14.25
CA VAL A 177 12.30 31.12 13.16
C VAL A 177 12.49 32.27 12.20
N ALA A 178 13.67 32.88 12.29
CA ALA A 178 14.14 33.92 11.40
C ALA A 178 14.37 33.35 9.98
N SER A 179 13.85 34.07 9.00
CA SER A 179 14.26 33.98 7.59
C SER A 179 15.70 34.46 7.44
N ALA A 180 16.51 33.71 6.71
CA ALA A 180 17.72 34.23 6.05
C ALA A 180 17.67 33.85 4.57
N LEU A 181 17.26 34.84 3.76
CA LEU A 181 17.55 34.93 2.34
C LEU A 181 18.99 35.42 2.18
N ALA A 182 19.82 34.69 1.43
CA ALA A 182 20.95 35.27 0.72
C ALA A 182 21.17 34.49 -0.58
N SER A 183 21.02 35.24 -1.68
CA SER A 183 21.11 34.81 -3.06
C SER A 183 22.55 34.79 -3.59
N ALA A 184 22.68 34.19 -4.77
CA ALA A 184 23.77 34.27 -5.75
C ALA A 184 24.99 33.36 -5.47
N SER A 185 25.57 32.64 -6.42
CA SER A 185 25.67 32.86 -7.87
C SER A 185 26.09 31.56 -8.58
N ALA A 186 25.74 31.47 -9.87
CA ALA A 186 26.07 30.39 -10.78
C ALA A 186 27.57 30.31 -11.11
N SER A 187 28.16 29.10 -11.14
CA SER A 187 29.29 28.78 -12.03
C SER A 187 29.55 27.27 -12.15
N MET A 188 29.25 26.75 -13.34
CA MET A 188 29.82 25.59 -14.07
C MET A 188 29.80 24.15 -13.49
N PRO A 189 29.58 23.14 -14.37
CA PRO A 189 29.56 21.72 -14.03
C PRO A 189 30.97 21.11 -14.07
N GLY A 190 31.41 20.55 -12.95
CA GLY A 190 32.67 19.83 -12.82
C GLY A 190 32.43 18.41 -12.34
N ALA A 191 32.91 17.44 -13.13
CA ALA A 191 32.86 16.02 -12.89
C ALA A 191 33.31 15.64 -11.46
N VAL A 192 32.49 14.86 -10.75
CA VAL A 192 32.92 14.14 -9.55
C VAL A 192 32.97 12.65 -9.86
N ALA A 193 34.21 12.18 -9.96
CA ALA A 193 34.60 10.80 -9.92
C ALA A 193 34.10 10.15 -8.62
N GLY A 194 33.71 8.88 -8.73
CA GLY A 194 33.41 8.03 -7.59
C GLY A 194 34.58 7.96 -6.63
N GLY A 195 34.29 8.24 -5.36
CA GLY A 195 35.13 7.96 -4.22
C GLY A 195 34.45 6.90 -3.37
N ASP A 196 34.85 5.64 -3.56
CA ASP A 196 34.64 4.56 -2.60
C ASP A 196 35.47 4.85 -1.34
N GLY A 197 34.89 5.60 -0.42
CA GLY A 197 35.41 5.83 0.92
C GLY A 197 34.85 4.79 1.88
N ALA A 198 35.44 3.59 1.88
CA ALA A 198 35.26 2.61 2.95
C ALA A 198 35.93 3.14 4.23
N ALA A 199 35.17 3.87 5.04
CA ALA A 199 35.55 4.16 6.41
C ALA A 199 35.20 2.94 7.27
N SER A 200 36.22 2.15 7.59
CA SER A 200 36.20 1.19 8.68
C SER A 200 36.03 1.94 9.99
N GLY A 201 34.78 2.15 10.41
CA GLY A 201 34.46 2.49 11.79
C GLY A 201 34.57 1.24 12.63
N GLU A 202 35.64 1.14 13.43
CA GLU A 202 35.72 0.23 14.58
C GLU A 202 34.51 0.44 15.48
N LEU A 203 33.53 -0.46 15.38
CA LEU A 203 32.53 -0.62 16.42
C LEU A 203 33.20 -1.32 17.60
N SER A 204 33.65 -0.49 18.54
CA SER A 204 34.00 -0.86 19.89
C SER A 204 32.91 -1.77 20.48
N LEU A 205 33.25 -3.05 20.65
CA LEU A 205 32.46 -4.02 21.40
C LEU A 205 32.39 -3.56 22.85
N GLY A 206 31.32 -2.83 23.16
CA GLY A 206 30.89 -2.56 24.52
C GLY A 206 30.71 -3.86 25.27
N ARG A 207 31.66 -4.12 26.16
CA ARG A 207 31.66 -5.13 27.21
C ARG A 207 30.35 -5.06 27.99
N ALA A 208 29.50 -6.07 27.84
CA ALA A 208 28.34 -6.26 28.70
C ALA A 208 28.80 -6.57 30.13
N PRO A 209 28.17 -6.02 31.18
CA PRO A 209 28.43 -6.42 32.55
C PRO A 209 27.89 -7.83 32.79
N ASP A 210 28.73 -8.65 33.41
CA ASP A 210 28.42 -9.93 34.00
C ASP A 210 27.40 -9.75 35.15
N ASP A 211 26.11 -9.94 34.87
CA ASP A 211 25.12 -10.19 35.92
C ASP A 211 24.85 -11.70 36.02
N ALA A 212 25.61 -12.28 36.94
CA ALA A 212 25.41 -13.59 37.51
C ALA A 212 24.13 -13.60 38.37
N ALA A 213 23.05 -14.20 37.87
CA ALA A 213 21.95 -14.71 38.69
C ALA A 213 21.37 -15.96 38.00
N GLY A 214 21.66 -17.13 38.57
CA GLY A 214 21.45 -18.43 37.95
C GLY A 214 20.00 -18.93 37.90
N PRO A 215 19.71 -19.97 37.09
CA PRO A 215 18.45 -20.69 37.17
C PRO A 215 18.56 -21.83 38.20
N ALA A 216 18.29 -21.50 39.46
CA ALA A 216 17.83 -22.49 40.43
C ALA A 216 16.31 -22.60 40.29
N GLY A 217 15.83 -23.75 39.80
CA GLY A 217 14.40 -24.00 39.62
C GLY A 217 14.08 -25.05 38.58
N ARG A 218 14.76 -26.19 38.64
CA ARG A 218 14.17 -27.46 38.20
C ARG A 218 13.18 -27.87 39.29
N ASP A 219 12.04 -28.39 38.86
CA ASP A 219 11.07 -29.23 39.57
C ASP A 219 9.65 -28.63 39.63
N ALA A 220 8.69 -29.53 39.32
CA ALA A 220 7.24 -29.41 39.44
C ALA A 220 6.48 -28.69 38.29
N ALA A 221 6.17 -29.43 37.22
CA ALA A 221 4.79 -29.80 36.91
C ALA A 221 4.71 -30.53 35.55
N LEU A 222 4.97 -31.83 35.60
CA LEU A 222 4.26 -32.78 34.75
C LEU A 222 2.80 -32.77 35.21
N ALA A 223 1.92 -32.09 34.47
CA ALA A 223 0.48 -32.15 34.67
C ALA A 223 -0.16 -32.46 33.32
N ASN A 224 -0.57 -33.72 33.21
CA ASN A 224 -1.40 -34.35 32.20
C ASN A 224 -2.45 -33.39 31.59
N ASP A 225 -2.43 -33.25 30.26
CA ASP A 225 -3.63 -32.91 29.48
C ASP A 225 -3.99 -34.12 28.60
N ASP A 226 -4.26 -35.22 29.30
CA ASP A 226 -5.26 -36.21 28.90
C ASP A 226 -6.62 -35.52 29.01
N ARG A 227 -7.17 -35.01 27.91
CA ARG A 227 -8.62 -34.80 27.74
C ARG A 227 -9.02 -34.56 26.28
N ASP A 228 -9.90 -35.47 25.86
CA ASP A 228 -10.88 -35.31 24.79
C ASP A 228 -10.41 -35.54 23.36
N ASP A 229 -9.97 -36.77 23.09
CA ASP A 229 -10.39 -37.50 21.88
C ASP A 229 -11.92 -37.67 21.92
N PRO A 230 -12.70 -37.00 21.06
CA PRO A 230 -14.14 -37.23 21.03
C PRO A 230 -14.38 -38.60 20.40
N ALA A 231 -14.91 -39.51 21.22
CA ALA A 231 -15.64 -40.68 20.77
C ALA A 231 -16.84 -40.23 19.91
N GLY A 232 -16.56 -39.97 18.62
CA GLY A 232 -17.53 -39.75 17.57
C GLY A 232 -17.87 -41.09 16.92
N ASP A 233 -18.72 -41.85 17.60
CA ASP A 233 -19.41 -43.00 17.05
C ASP A 233 -20.43 -42.50 16.01
N GLY A 234 -20.17 -42.72 14.72
CA GLY A 234 -21.04 -42.20 13.67
C GLY A 234 -20.60 -42.55 12.26
N ALA A 235 -21.14 -43.67 11.76
CA ALA A 235 -21.15 -44.09 10.35
C ALA A 235 -19.81 -44.56 9.78
N ARG A 236 -19.43 -45.78 10.18
CA ARG A 236 -18.73 -46.73 9.32
C ARG A 236 -19.61 -47.00 8.09
N GLY A 237 -19.42 -46.21 7.04
CA GLY A 237 -19.73 -46.67 5.70
C GLY A 237 -18.71 -47.73 5.35
N ASP A 238 -19.17 -48.99 5.26
CA ASP A 238 -18.45 -50.14 4.70
C ASP A 238 -18.09 -49.86 3.23
N THR A 239 -17.15 -48.94 3.00
CA THR A 239 -16.32 -49.04 1.81
C THR A 239 -15.35 -50.19 2.08
N PRO A 240 -15.34 -51.24 1.24
CA PRO A 240 -14.49 -52.39 1.47
C PRO A 240 -13.04 -51.89 1.64
N PRO A 241 -12.28 -52.42 2.62
CA PRO A 241 -10.89 -52.02 2.81
C PRO A 241 -10.19 -52.19 1.47
N THR A 242 -9.83 -51.06 0.86
CA THR A 242 -9.08 -51.07 -0.38
C THR A 242 -7.82 -51.85 -0.03
N LYS A 243 -7.65 -53.01 -0.67
CA LYS A 243 -6.63 -53.98 -0.31
C LYS A 243 -5.30 -53.26 -0.12
N PRO A 244 -4.56 -53.45 0.99
CA PRO A 244 -3.20 -52.97 1.14
C PRO A 244 -2.31 -53.79 0.20
N GLY A 245 -2.39 -53.48 -1.08
CA GLY A 245 -2.06 -54.38 -2.17
C GLY A 245 -1.39 -53.63 -3.30
N THR A 246 -0.25 -53.03 -2.94
CA THR A 246 0.90 -52.53 -3.70
C THR A 246 1.29 -51.22 -3.04
N ARG A 247 2.45 -51.19 -2.36
CA ARG A 247 3.07 -49.90 -2.04
C ARG A 247 3.34 -49.28 -3.40
N ASP A 248 2.55 -48.28 -3.78
CA ASP A 248 2.71 -47.54 -5.02
C ASP A 248 4.08 -46.87 -5.01
N GLU A 249 5.10 -47.62 -5.42
CA GLU A 249 6.47 -47.15 -5.66
C GLU A 249 6.42 -45.95 -6.62
N SER A 250 5.41 -45.93 -7.50
CA SER A 250 4.95 -44.83 -8.35
C SER A 250 4.73 -43.50 -7.59
N GLY A 251 4.01 -43.51 -6.46
CA GLY A 251 3.65 -42.29 -5.74
C GLY A 251 4.86 -41.60 -5.10
N TYR A 252 5.82 -42.37 -4.59
CA TYR A 252 7.04 -41.82 -4.01
C TYR A 252 7.86 -41.02 -5.03
N TRP A 253 8.03 -41.56 -6.24
CA TRP A 253 8.77 -40.88 -7.31
C TRP A 253 8.06 -39.63 -7.81
N GLU A 254 6.73 -39.61 -7.89
CA GLU A 254 5.97 -38.41 -8.26
C GLU A 254 6.10 -37.29 -7.21
N HIS A 255 5.98 -37.63 -5.93
CA HIS A 255 6.18 -36.67 -4.84
C HIS A 255 7.61 -36.11 -4.84
N LYS A 256 8.60 -36.98 -5.08
CA LYS A 256 10.00 -36.57 -5.20
C LYS A 256 10.22 -35.65 -6.41
N ALA A 257 9.72 -36.02 -7.59
CA ALA A 257 9.84 -35.21 -8.80
C ALA A 257 9.15 -33.84 -8.65
N ARG A 258 8.00 -33.77 -7.96
CA ARG A 258 7.33 -32.49 -7.66
C ARG A 258 8.17 -31.60 -6.74
N ARG A 259 8.78 -32.20 -5.70
CA ARG A 259 9.68 -31.50 -4.79
C ARG A 259 10.92 -30.98 -5.50
N GLU A 260 11.59 -31.82 -6.30
CA GLU A 260 12.78 -31.44 -7.06
C GLU A 260 12.49 -30.32 -8.07
N ARG A 261 11.34 -30.35 -8.77
CA ARG A 261 10.93 -29.26 -9.65
C ARG A 261 10.68 -27.96 -8.90
N ALA A 262 10.02 -28.02 -7.75
CA ALA A 262 9.78 -26.82 -6.93
C ALA A 262 11.09 -26.23 -6.39
N GLU A 263 12.02 -27.08 -5.94
CA GLU A 263 13.34 -26.66 -5.50
C GLU A 263 14.16 -26.03 -6.64
N ALA A 264 14.10 -26.61 -7.85
CA ALA A 264 14.75 -26.05 -9.05
C ALA A 264 14.17 -24.67 -9.44
N GLN A 265 12.85 -24.53 -9.43
CA GLN A 265 12.18 -23.24 -9.72
C GLN A 265 12.55 -22.17 -8.68
N LEU A 266 12.62 -22.53 -7.39
CA LEU A 266 13.07 -21.60 -6.35
C LEU A 266 14.55 -21.21 -6.53
N ALA A 267 15.40 -22.15 -6.93
CA ALA A 267 16.81 -21.87 -7.21
C ALA A 267 16.97 -20.93 -8.41
N GLU A 268 16.20 -21.13 -9.48
CA GLU A 268 16.18 -20.25 -10.66
C GLU A 268 15.73 -18.83 -10.32
N MET A 269 14.62 -18.69 -9.59
CA MET A 269 14.13 -17.38 -9.13
C MET A 269 15.13 -16.66 -8.24
N LYS A 270 15.83 -17.40 -7.36
CA LYS A 270 16.91 -16.83 -6.52
C LYS A 270 18.12 -16.42 -7.36
N ALA A 271 18.51 -17.21 -8.37
CA ALA A 271 19.61 -16.86 -9.27
C ALA A 271 19.29 -15.59 -10.08
N LEU A 272 18.06 -15.47 -10.60
CA LEU A 272 17.59 -14.27 -11.30
C LEU A 272 17.52 -13.03 -10.39
N ALA A 273 17.10 -13.20 -9.13
CA ALA A 273 17.15 -12.13 -8.14
C ALA A 273 18.58 -11.69 -7.81
N ALA A 274 19.51 -12.65 -7.62
CA ALA A 274 20.92 -12.36 -7.37
C ALA A 274 21.61 -11.69 -8.57
N ALA A 275 21.22 -12.05 -9.79
CA ALA A 275 21.67 -11.41 -11.03
C ALA A 275 21.07 -10.00 -11.22
N GLY A 276 20.13 -9.57 -10.36
CA GLY A 276 19.44 -8.28 -10.47
C GLY A 276 18.35 -8.23 -11.55
N ALA A 277 18.03 -9.36 -12.19
CA ALA A 277 16.96 -9.44 -13.19
C ALA A 277 15.56 -9.33 -12.56
N LEU A 278 15.43 -9.76 -11.30
CA LEU A 278 14.20 -9.62 -10.52
C LEU A 278 14.41 -8.63 -9.37
N THR A 279 13.52 -7.64 -9.29
CA THR A 279 13.45 -6.74 -8.13
C THR A 279 12.26 -7.12 -7.25
N SER A 280 12.46 -7.05 -5.94
CA SER A 280 11.41 -7.31 -4.96
C SER A 280 10.26 -6.29 -5.10
N ALA A 281 9.05 -6.77 -5.39
CA ALA A 281 7.84 -5.95 -5.48
C ALA A 281 7.61 -5.05 -4.26
N PRO A 282 7.72 -5.52 -2.99
CA PRO A 282 7.55 -4.64 -1.83
C PRO A 282 8.63 -3.56 -1.72
N ALA A 283 9.85 -3.80 -2.23
CA ALA A 283 10.92 -2.79 -2.25
C ALA A 283 10.60 -1.68 -3.26
N VAL A 284 10.19 -2.03 -4.49
CA VAL A 284 9.75 -1.05 -5.51
C VAL A 284 8.54 -0.27 -4.99
N ALA A 285 7.56 -0.95 -4.40
CA ALA A 285 6.38 -0.29 -3.83
C ALA A 285 6.74 0.67 -2.68
N LYS A 286 7.76 0.38 -1.88
CA LYS A 286 8.24 1.29 -0.84
C LYS A 286 8.87 2.55 -1.45
N ILE A 287 9.78 2.39 -2.41
CA ILE A 287 10.45 3.52 -3.09
C ILE A 287 9.42 4.38 -3.83
N ALA A 288 8.51 3.77 -4.58
CA ALA A 288 7.45 4.47 -5.30
C ALA A 288 6.55 5.29 -4.35
N ARG A 289 6.18 4.74 -3.19
CA ARG A 289 5.42 5.47 -2.16
C ARG A 289 6.18 6.67 -1.61
N GLU A 290 7.47 6.52 -1.38
CA GLU A 290 8.31 7.63 -0.92
C GLU A 290 8.43 8.72 -1.97
N MET A 291 8.69 8.35 -3.23
CA MET A 291 8.71 9.29 -4.35
C MET A 291 7.38 10.01 -4.53
N ALA A 292 6.25 9.33 -4.37
CA ALA A 292 4.93 9.93 -4.44
C ALA A 292 4.67 10.96 -3.32
N ARG A 293 5.14 10.67 -2.10
CA ARG A 293 5.08 11.63 -0.97
C ARG A 293 5.94 12.85 -1.25
N GLN A 294 7.17 12.66 -1.72
CA GLN A 294 8.06 13.75 -2.08
C GLN A 294 7.45 14.63 -3.17
N ALA A 295 6.95 14.03 -4.25
CA ALA A 295 6.29 14.76 -5.34
C ALA A 295 5.08 15.56 -4.86
N ARG A 296 4.24 15.01 -3.97
CA ARG A 296 3.13 15.74 -3.36
C ARG A 296 3.63 16.95 -2.54
N ASN A 297 4.65 16.74 -1.71
CA ASN A 297 5.20 17.82 -0.87
C ASN A 297 5.81 18.93 -1.73
N ASP A 298 6.53 18.59 -2.80
CA ASP A 298 7.12 19.55 -3.73
C ASP A 298 6.06 20.37 -4.47
N LEU A 299 4.96 19.73 -4.90
CA LEU A 299 3.82 20.40 -5.53
C LEU A 299 3.15 21.38 -4.55
N LEU A 300 2.91 20.98 -3.31
CA LEU A 300 2.31 21.86 -2.30
C LEU A 300 3.25 23.02 -1.93
N GLY A 301 4.55 22.76 -1.77
CA GLY A 301 5.54 23.82 -1.53
C GLY A 301 5.70 24.80 -2.70
N MET A 302 5.38 24.38 -3.93
CA MET A 302 5.30 25.30 -5.07
C MET A 302 4.12 26.28 -4.94
N VAL A 303 2.99 25.83 -4.41
CA VAL A 303 1.80 26.68 -4.20
C VAL A 303 2.10 27.82 -3.25
N ASP A 304 2.81 27.55 -2.15
CA ASP A 304 3.24 28.56 -1.18
C ASP A 304 4.08 29.67 -1.82
N ARG A 305 4.96 29.31 -2.76
CA ARG A 305 5.84 30.26 -3.47
C ARG A 305 5.10 31.05 -4.55
N LEU A 306 4.15 30.42 -5.25
CA LEU A 306 3.44 31.04 -6.37
C LEU A 306 2.28 31.94 -5.93
N ALA A 307 1.63 31.63 -4.81
CA ALA A 307 0.50 32.40 -4.30
C ALA A 307 0.78 33.92 -4.17
N PRO A 308 1.87 34.38 -3.53
CA PRO A 308 2.16 35.81 -3.43
C PRO A 308 2.59 36.46 -4.76
N VAL A 309 3.09 35.67 -5.72
CA VAL A 309 3.50 36.16 -7.05
C VAL A 309 2.28 36.37 -7.95
N LEU A 310 1.31 35.47 -7.89
CA LEU A 310 0.13 35.49 -8.76
C LEU A 310 -0.94 36.47 -8.30
N ASP A 311 -1.17 36.60 -6.99
CA ASP A 311 -2.16 37.53 -6.43
C ASP A 311 -1.56 38.23 -5.19
N PRO A 312 -0.72 39.27 -5.38
CA PRO A 312 -0.10 39.97 -4.26
C PRO A 312 -1.13 40.69 -3.38
N ALA A 313 -2.32 41.01 -3.92
CA ALA A 313 -3.39 41.66 -3.16
C ALA A 313 -4.13 40.67 -2.24
N SER A 314 -4.25 39.41 -2.65
CA SER A 314 -4.85 38.35 -1.83
C SER A 314 -4.14 37.00 -1.99
N PRO A 315 -2.94 36.84 -1.39
CA PRO A 315 -2.18 35.59 -1.51
C PRO A 315 -2.95 34.37 -0.99
N ALA A 316 -3.77 34.55 0.05
CA ALA A 316 -4.59 33.49 0.62
C ALA A 316 -5.62 32.93 -0.39
N ARG A 317 -6.19 33.79 -1.24
CA ARG A 317 -7.17 33.38 -2.26
C ARG A 317 -6.47 32.57 -3.36
N ALA A 318 -5.32 33.04 -3.86
CA ALA A 318 -4.53 32.31 -4.85
C ALA A 318 -4.03 30.97 -4.30
N HIS A 319 -3.51 30.94 -3.06
CA HIS A 319 -3.06 29.71 -2.41
C HIS A 319 -4.17 28.66 -2.34
N LYS A 320 -5.37 29.05 -1.89
CA LYS A 320 -6.52 28.14 -1.81
C LYS A 320 -6.89 27.57 -3.19
N LEU A 321 -7.04 28.44 -4.19
CA LEU A 321 -7.40 28.02 -5.56
C LEU A 321 -6.39 27.03 -6.14
N LEU A 322 -5.09 27.32 -5.99
CA LEU A 322 -4.02 26.46 -6.48
C LEU A 322 -3.96 25.13 -5.72
N THR A 323 -4.14 25.15 -4.40
CA THR A 323 -4.17 23.94 -3.57
C THR A 323 -5.31 23.02 -4.01
N ASP A 324 -6.52 23.58 -4.20
CA ASP A 324 -7.70 22.83 -4.61
C ASP A 324 -7.48 22.16 -5.98
N GLU A 325 -6.89 22.88 -6.95
CA GLU A 325 -6.62 22.34 -8.28
C GLU A 325 -5.48 21.29 -8.26
N VAL A 326 -4.39 21.52 -7.53
CA VAL A 326 -3.31 20.53 -7.36
C VAL A 326 -3.86 19.24 -6.74
N GLN A 327 -4.69 19.34 -5.70
CA GLN A 327 -5.32 18.17 -5.08
C GLN A 327 -6.27 17.45 -6.03
N LYS A 328 -7.04 18.18 -6.85
CA LYS A 328 -7.89 17.59 -7.89
C LYS A 328 -7.07 16.83 -8.93
N VAL A 329 -5.96 17.39 -9.40
CA VAL A 329 -5.05 16.71 -10.33
C VAL A 329 -4.45 15.45 -9.71
N ILE A 330 -3.98 15.51 -8.46
CA ILE A 330 -3.46 14.33 -7.75
C ILE A 330 -4.52 13.23 -7.65
N ARG A 331 -5.77 13.57 -7.29
CA ARG A 331 -6.88 12.59 -7.23
C ARG A 331 -7.15 11.95 -8.58
N GLU A 332 -7.15 12.72 -9.65
CA GLU A 332 -7.35 12.21 -11.01
C GLU A 332 -6.18 11.30 -11.45
N LEU A 333 -4.94 11.63 -11.08
CA LEU A 333 -3.79 10.76 -11.33
C LEU A 333 -3.89 9.44 -10.58
N CYS A 334 -4.28 9.46 -9.30
CA CYS A 334 -4.53 8.24 -8.53
C CYS A 334 -5.60 7.37 -9.20
N ARG A 335 -6.74 7.96 -9.58
CA ARG A 335 -7.83 7.26 -10.29
C ARG A 335 -7.33 6.55 -11.55
N ARG A 336 -6.55 7.25 -12.39
CA ARG A 336 -5.99 6.67 -13.63
C ARG A 336 -4.99 5.55 -13.38
N LEU A 337 -4.22 5.63 -12.29
CA LEU A 337 -3.29 4.57 -11.92
C LEU A 337 -4.04 3.33 -11.44
N ASP A 338 -5.11 3.50 -10.68
CA ASP A 338 -5.96 2.39 -10.23
C ASP A 338 -6.64 1.69 -11.41
N GLU A 339 -7.17 2.46 -12.37
CA GLU A 339 -7.75 1.92 -13.61
C GLU A 339 -6.73 1.12 -14.43
N ARG A 340 -5.49 1.61 -14.54
CA ARG A 340 -4.40 0.88 -15.20
C ARG A 340 -3.99 -0.38 -14.45
N ALA A 341 -3.97 -0.33 -13.12
CA ALA A 341 -3.65 -1.48 -12.29
C ALA A 341 -4.72 -2.57 -12.41
N ALA A 342 -6.00 -2.19 -12.42
CA ALA A 342 -7.11 -3.10 -12.65
C ALA A 342 -7.02 -3.77 -14.04
N GLY A 343 -6.80 -2.98 -15.10
CA GLY A 343 -6.63 -3.52 -16.46
C GLY A 343 -5.41 -4.43 -16.62
N ALA A 344 -4.32 -4.16 -15.90
CA ALA A 344 -3.14 -5.03 -15.89
C ALA A 344 -3.37 -6.34 -15.13
N ALA A 345 -4.23 -6.35 -14.11
CA ALA A 345 -4.61 -7.56 -13.39
C ALA A 345 -5.48 -8.47 -14.27
N GLU A 346 -6.47 -7.90 -14.97
CA GLU A 346 -7.33 -8.64 -15.91
C GLU A 346 -6.53 -9.24 -17.08
N ALA A 347 -5.55 -8.51 -17.62
CA ALA A 347 -4.70 -9.00 -18.71
C ALA A 347 -3.77 -10.15 -18.30
N ARG A 348 -3.51 -10.33 -17.01
CA ARG A 348 -2.61 -11.38 -16.49
C ARG A 348 -3.32 -12.72 -16.28
N GLU A 349 -4.64 -12.77 -16.41
CA GLU A 349 -5.46 -13.95 -16.10
C GLU A 349 -5.74 -14.98 -17.24
N PRO A 350 -5.21 -14.94 -18.48
CA PRO A 350 -5.69 -15.90 -19.51
C PRO A 350 -4.91 -17.21 -19.67
N ASP A 351 -3.81 -17.50 -18.96
CA ASP A 351 -2.93 -18.64 -19.32
C ASP A 351 -2.86 -19.80 -18.29
N ALA A 352 -3.72 -19.79 -17.27
CA ALA A 352 -3.77 -20.87 -16.28
C ALA A 352 -4.55 -22.12 -16.74
N THR A 353 -5.10 -22.13 -17.96
CA THR A 353 -5.86 -23.25 -18.54
C THR A 353 -5.06 -24.11 -19.52
N VAL A 354 -3.75 -23.91 -19.66
CA VAL A 354 -2.89 -24.84 -20.41
C VAL A 354 -2.34 -25.91 -19.46
N VAL A 355 -3.15 -26.94 -19.20
CA VAL A 355 -2.68 -28.28 -18.78
C VAL A 355 -3.46 -29.34 -19.54
#